data_AF-A0A6J4TRF4-F1
#
_entry.id   AF-A0A6J4TRF4-F1
#
_cell.length_a   1.000
_cell.length_b   1.000
_cell.length_c   1.000
_cell.angle_alpha   90.00
_cell.angle_beta   90.00
_cell.angle_gamma   90.00
#
_symmetry.space_group_name_H-M   'P 1'
#
loop_
_entity.id
_entity.type
_entity.pdbx_description
1 polymer ?
#
loop_
_entity_poly.entity_id
_entity_poly.type
_entity_poly.pdbx_seq_one_letter_code
_entity_poly.pdbx_strand_id
1 'polypeptide(L)'
;MSTDQGGFLPVNTNVLVQTLVESVHAQVEERRASRELVQTPPSLQADHMLIVDDEHALERALRVSGYLARLVEVELFEPARRPAGWVPEKVAAYRARAETEDDAVAALCGDLALAEPVGKPSPDDPAAMTWQVPGPGGHVRHYLARRAIEELLRDREHPVAGDPADLKRAWVYGYLVRTCEEALADQSTQAPAA
;
A
#
# COMPACT_ATOMS: atom_id res chain seq x y z
N MET A 1 -5.93 43.12 29.36
CA MET A 1 -6.20 42.57 28.01
C MET A 1 -5.50 41.23 27.95
N SER A 2 -6.28 40.15 28.01
CA SER A 2 -5.79 38.77 28.07
C SER A 2 -5.51 38.31 26.64
N THR A 3 -4.24 38.08 26.30
CA THR A 3 -3.89 37.36 25.08
C THR A 3 -4.00 35.87 25.38
N ASP A 4 -5.10 35.30 24.90
CA ASP A 4 -5.39 33.88 24.90
C ASP A 4 -4.34 33.17 24.02
N GLN A 5 -3.25 32.71 24.64
CA GLN A 5 -2.29 31.83 23.99
C GLN A 5 -2.93 30.45 23.93
N GLY A 6 -3.59 30.15 22.82
CA GLY A 6 -4.13 28.83 22.53
C GLY A 6 -3.06 27.77 22.79
N GLY A 7 -3.24 27.04 23.89
CA GLY A 7 -2.30 26.04 24.37
C GLY A 7 -2.31 24.83 23.46
N PHE A 8 -1.48 24.85 22.42
CA PHE A 8 -1.16 23.63 21.68
C PHE A 8 -0.28 22.75 22.56
N LEU A 9 -0.83 21.62 23.01
CA LEU A 9 -0.04 20.57 23.63
C LEU A 9 0.94 20.02 22.58
N PRO A 10 2.26 20.05 22.83
CA PRO A 10 3.23 19.46 21.90
C PRO A 10 3.00 17.96 21.84
N VAL A 11 2.52 17.47 20.69
CA VAL A 11 2.36 16.03 20.44
C VAL A 11 3.70 15.47 20.00
N ASN A 12 4.16 14.42 20.68
CA ASN A 12 5.31 13.65 20.23
C ASN A 12 4.92 12.86 18.96
N THR A 13 5.31 13.38 17.81
CA THR A 13 4.97 12.81 16.50
C THR A 13 5.48 11.38 16.32
N ASN A 14 6.57 10.99 16.99
CA ASN A 14 7.06 9.62 16.94
C ASN A 14 6.12 8.66 17.66
N VAL A 15 5.58 9.05 18.82
CA VAL A 15 4.61 8.25 19.56
C VAL A 15 3.32 8.11 18.75
N LEU A 16 2.85 9.20 18.15
CA LEU A 16 1.67 9.16 17.28
C LEU A 16 1.87 8.19 16.10
N VAL A 17 3.01 8.29 15.39
CA VAL A 17 3.33 7.37 14.29
C VAL A 17 3.37 5.92 14.77
N GLN A 18 3.95 5.64 15.93
CA GLN A 18 3.96 4.29 16.50
C GLN A 18 2.54 3.78 16.78
N THR A 19 1.69 4.56 17.45
CA THR A 19 0.30 4.16 17.72
C THR A 19 -0.48 3.90 16.43
N LEU A 20 -0.31 4.73 15.39
CA LEU A 20 -0.99 4.54 14.11
C LEU A 20 -0.51 3.27 13.40
N VAL A 21 0.80 3.03 13.38
CA VAL A 21 1.39 1.81 12.80
C VAL A 21 0.89 0.57 13.53
N GLU A 22 0.88 0.57 14.86
CA GLU A 22 0.39 -0.55 15.69
C GLU A 22 -1.09 -0.84 15.43
N SER A 23 -1.93 0.21 15.39
CA SER A 23 -3.37 0.07 15.18
C SER A 23 -3.70 -0.49 13.79
N VAL A 24 -3.10 0.07 12.74
CA VAL A 24 -3.32 -0.41 11.36
C VAL A 24 -2.80 -1.85 11.22
N HIS A 25 -1.60 -2.12 11.73
CA HIS A 25 -1.00 -3.44 11.66
C HIS A 25 -1.84 -4.51 12.36
N ALA A 26 -2.35 -4.24 13.57
CA ALA A 26 -3.18 -5.19 14.30
C ALA A 26 -4.44 -5.60 13.51
N GLN A 27 -5.09 -4.65 12.83
CA GLN A 27 -6.27 -4.93 12.00
C GLN A 27 -5.91 -5.66 10.70
N VAL A 28 -4.73 -5.40 10.12
CA VAL A 28 -4.22 -6.19 8.99
C VAL A 28 -4.08 -7.66 9.38
N GLU A 29 -3.47 -7.94 10.53
CA GLU A 29 -3.28 -9.32 10.99
C GLU A 29 -4.59 -10.01 11.36
N GLU A 30 -5.55 -9.29 11.98
CA GLU A 30 -6.89 -9.81 12.23
C GLU A 30 -7.57 -10.26 10.92
N ARG A 31 -7.47 -9.47 9.85
CA ARG A 31 -8.02 -9.81 8.53
C ARG A 31 -7.33 -10.99 7.86
N ARG A 32 -6.01 -11.08 8.02
CA ARG A 32 -5.24 -12.23 7.51
C ARG A 32 -5.69 -13.52 8.21
N ALA A 33 -5.87 -13.46 9.53
CA ALA A 33 -6.34 -14.58 10.32
C ALA A 33 -7.79 -14.99 10.01
N SER A 34 -8.68 -14.01 9.79
CA SER A 34 -10.10 -14.26 9.49
C SER A 34 -10.36 -14.80 8.07
N ARG A 35 -9.35 -14.77 7.19
CA ARG A 35 -9.46 -15.13 5.75
C ARG A 35 -10.58 -14.37 5.03
N GLU A 36 -10.92 -13.18 5.51
CA GLU A 36 -12.01 -12.37 4.95
C GLU A 36 -11.74 -11.96 3.49
N LEU A 37 -10.47 -12.02 3.05
CA LEU A 37 -10.08 -12.00 1.64
C LEU A 37 -10.40 -13.34 0.94
N VAL A 38 -11.68 -13.63 0.74
CA VAL A 38 -12.10 -14.81 -0.05
C VAL A 38 -11.85 -14.60 -1.56
N GLN A 39 -11.55 -13.38 -2.01
CA GLN A 39 -11.19 -13.08 -3.39
C GLN A 39 -9.99 -12.14 -3.43
N THR A 40 -8.79 -12.72 -3.60
CA THR A 40 -7.60 -11.94 -3.96
C THR A 40 -7.77 -11.49 -5.41
N PRO A 41 -7.65 -10.19 -5.73
CA PRO A 41 -7.84 -9.72 -7.10
C PRO A 41 -6.79 -10.32 -8.04
N PRO A 42 -7.11 -10.59 -9.32
CA PRO A 42 -6.17 -11.19 -10.27
C PRO A 42 -4.85 -10.43 -10.40
N SER A 43 -4.91 -9.10 -10.33
CA SER A 43 -3.73 -8.20 -10.34
C SER A 43 -2.76 -8.42 -9.17
N LEU A 44 -3.23 -8.93 -8.03
CA LEU A 44 -2.36 -9.29 -6.90
C LEU A 44 -1.72 -10.69 -7.09
N GLN A 45 -2.35 -11.53 -7.90
CA GLN A 45 -1.89 -12.87 -8.28
C GLN A 45 -1.07 -12.89 -9.57
N ALA A 46 -0.91 -11.75 -10.25
CA ALA A 46 -0.13 -11.64 -11.48
C ALA A 46 1.32 -12.09 -11.21
N ASP A 47 1.60 -13.33 -11.61
CA ASP A 47 2.91 -13.96 -11.62
C ASP A 47 3.66 -13.46 -12.86
N HIS A 48 4.19 -12.23 -12.82
CA HIS A 48 5.21 -11.82 -13.79
C HIS A 48 6.57 -12.52 -13.55
N MET A 49 6.65 -13.41 -12.56
CA MET A 49 7.82 -14.23 -12.22
C MET A 49 7.34 -15.65 -11.86
N LEU A 50 7.31 -16.54 -12.85
CA LEU A 50 7.07 -17.97 -12.66
C LEU A 50 8.28 -18.62 -11.95
N ILE A 51 8.12 -19.10 -10.71
CA ILE A 51 8.61 -20.38 -10.14
C ILE A 51 8.13 -20.50 -8.67
N VAL A 52 7.69 -21.70 -8.27
CA VAL A 52 7.17 -22.02 -6.93
C VAL A 52 8.34 -22.29 -5.96
N ASP A 53 8.74 -21.27 -5.20
CA ASP A 53 9.68 -21.38 -4.06
C ASP A 53 9.17 -20.57 -2.85
N ASP A 54 9.72 -20.83 -1.66
CA ASP A 54 9.39 -20.17 -0.39
C ASP A 54 9.54 -18.65 -0.46
N GLU A 55 10.42 -18.14 -1.32
CA GLU A 55 10.62 -16.71 -1.60
C GLU A 55 9.37 -16.06 -2.21
N HIS A 56 8.72 -16.72 -3.18
CA HIS A 56 7.49 -16.20 -3.79
C HIS A 56 6.31 -16.27 -2.82
N ALA A 57 6.32 -17.20 -1.86
CA ALA A 57 5.32 -17.22 -0.79
C ALA A 57 5.48 -16.01 0.15
N LEU A 58 6.71 -15.54 0.40
CA LEU A 58 6.98 -14.34 1.19
C LEU A 58 6.52 -13.10 0.44
N GLU A 59 6.90 -13.02 -0.83
CA GLU A 59 6.53 -11.92 -1.70
C GLU A 59 5.01 -11.76 -1.80
N ARG A 60 4.28 -12.85 -2.06
CA ARG A 60 2.82 -12.85 -2.08
C ARG A 60 2.23 -12.43 -0.73
N ALA A 61 2.78 -12.92 0.38
CA ALA A 61 2.32 -12.51 1.71
C ALA A 61 2.52 -11.00 1.95
N LEU A 62 3.61 -10.43 1.46
CA LEU A 62 3.88 -8.99 1.53
C LEU A 62 2.95 -8.18 0.64
N ARG A 63 2.70 -8.61 -0.61
CA ARG A 63 1.69 -8.00 -1.49
C ARG A 63 0.32 -7.97 -0.81
N VAL A 64 -0.11 -9.10 -0.24
CA VAL A 64 -1.38 -9.17 0.52
C VAL A 64 -1.38 -8.22 1.71
N SER A 65 -0.29 -8.14 2.47
CA SER A 65 -0.17 -7.23 3.61
C SER A 65 -0.31 -5.75 3.19
N GLY A 66 0.34 -5.35 2.09
CA GLY A 66 0.21 -3.99 1.56
C GLY A 66 -1.20 -3.66 1.08
N TYR A 67 -1.84 -4.60 0.40
CA TYR A 67 -3.23 -4.47 -0.05
C TYR A 67 -4.19 -4.28 1.14
N LEU A 68 -4.05 -5.10 2.18
CA LEU A 68 -4.85 -5.01 3.40
C LEU A 68 -4.59 -3.72 4.17
N ALA A 69 -3.34 -3.25 4.22
CA ALA A 69 -3.01 -1.99 4.87
C ALA A 69 -3.79 -0.82 4.24
N ARG A 70 -3.92 -0.79 2.90
CA ARG A 70 -4.73 0.22 2.24
C ARG A 70 -6.22 0.13 2.60
N LEU A 71 -6.78 -1.08 2.64
CA LEU A 71 -8.17 -1.29 3.08
C LEU A 71 -8.41 -0.75 4.50
N VAL A 72 -7.53 -1.09 5.44
CA VAL A 72 -7.60 -0.60 6.82
C VAL A 72 -7.45 0.92 6.88
N GLU A 73 -6.56 1.51 6.06
CA GLU A 73 -6.42 2.97 6.01
C GLU A 73 -7.74 3.66 5.61
N VAL A 74 -8.43 3.16 4.58
CA VAL A 74 -9.70 3.73 4.09
C VAL A 74 -10.79 3.74 5.16
N GLU A 75 -10.82 2.71 6.00
CA GLU A 75 -11.80 2.59 7.08
C GLU A 75 -11.51 3.57 8.23
N LEU A 76 -10.25 3.62 8.66
CA LEU A 76 -9.83 4.37 9.85
C LEU A 76 -9.64 5.87 9.61
N PHE A 77 -9.22 6.27 8.40
CA PHE A 77 -8.83 7.65 8.14
C PHE A 77 -9.75 8.29 7.09
N GLU A 78 -10.45 9.37 7.49
CA GLU A 78 -11.29 10.14 6.58
C GLU A 78 -10.55 10.60 5.30
N PRO A 79 -9.29 11.11 5.36
CA PRO A 79 -8.55 11.46 4.15
C PRO A 79 -8.32 10.28 3.20
N ALA A 80 -8.19 9.05 3.72
CA ALA A 80 -7.92 7.87 2.90
C ALA A 80 -9.11 7.46 2.03
N ARG A 81 -10.33 7.90 2.37
CA ARG A 81 -11.55 7.64 1.59
C ARG A 81 -11.60 8.37 0.25
N ARG A 82 -10.70 9.32 0.02
CA ARG A 82 -10.56 10.00 -1.26
C ARG A 82 -9.63 9.18 -2.15
N PRO A 83 -10.06 8.79 -3.37
CA PRO A 83 -9.18 8.10 -4.29
C PRO A 83 -8.00 8.97 -4.72
N ALA A 84 -6.89 8.33 -5.08
CA ALA A 84 -5.72 9.02 -5.60
C ALA A 84 -6.00 9.53 -7.03
N GLY A 85 -6.18 10.84 -7.19
CA GLY A 85 -6.64 11.45 -8.45
C GLY A 85 -5.70 11.27 -9.64
N TRP A 86 -4.43 10.93 -9.42
CA TRP A 86 -3.46 10.66 -10.48
C TRP A 86 -3.58 9.26 -11.09
N VAL A 87 -4.27 8.34 -10.41
CA VAL A 87 -4.32 6.92 -10.82
C VAL A 87 -4.98 6.73 -12.19
N PRO A 88 -6.18 7.28 -12.47
CA PRO A 88 -6.87 6.90 -13.70
C PRO A 88 -6.13 7.32 -14.96
N GLU A 89 -5.46 8.47 -14.94
CA GLU A 89 -4.60 8.93 -16.04
C GLU A 89 -3.44 7.96 -16.28
N LYS A 90 -2.76 7.52 -15.21
CA LYS A 90 -1.65 6.57 -15.32
C LYS A 90 -2.12 5.21 -15.81
N VAL A 91 -3.25 4.69 -15.31
CA VAL A 91 -3.82 3.42 -15.79
C VAL A 91 -4.19 3.51 -17.27
N ALA A 92 -4.80 4.62 -17.70
CA ALA A 92 -5.14 4.84 -19.12
C ALA A 92 -3.91 4.78 -20.04
N ALA A 93 -2.75 5.28 -19.61
CA ALA A 93 -1.51 5.18 -20.38
C ALA A 93 -1.02 3.73 -20.54
N TYR A 94 -1.31 2.85 -19.57
CA TYR A 94 -0.90 1.44 -19.60
C TYR A 94 -1.89 0.57 -20.36
N ARG A 95 -3.18 0.94 -20.40
CA ARG A 95 -4.21 0.23 -21.18
C ARG A 95 -3.85 0.10 -22.66
N ALA A 96 -3.13 1.07 -23.23
CA ALA A 96 -2.72 1.04 -24.63
C ALA A 96 -1.77 -0.14 -24.99
N ARG A 97 -1.14 -0.77 -23.99
CA ARG A 97 -0.16 -1.85 -24.15
C ARG A 97 -0.55 -3.14 -23.41
N ALA A 98 -1.75 -3.21 -22.85
CA ALA A 98 -2.22 -4.31 -22.01
C ALA A 98 -3.39 -5.03 -22.68
N GLU A 99 -3.53 -6.34 -22.44
CA GLU A 99 -4.65 -7.13 -22.96
C GLU A 99 -5.92 -6.91 -22.14
N THR A 100 -5.78 -6.73 -20.82
CA THR A 100 -6.86 -6.47 -19.88
C THR A 100 -6.58 -5.25 -19.00
N GLU A 101 -7.61 -4.78 -18.28
CA GLU A 101 -7.43 -3.74 -17.26
C GLU A 101 -6.56 -4.22 -16.09
N ASP A 102 -6.71 -5.49 -15.68
CA ASP A 102 -5.90 -6.10 -14.63
C ASP A 102 -4.42 -6.14 -15.03
N ASP A 103 -4.10 -6.43 -16.29
CA ASP A 103 -2.72 -6.39 -16.81
C ASP A 103 -2.15 -4.96 -16.80
N ALA A 104 -2.98 -3.97 -17.15
CA ALA A 104 -2.57 -2.56 -17.11
C ALA A 104 -2.27 -2.12 -15.67
N VAL A 105 -3.11 -2.51 -14.71
CA VAL A 105 -2.92 -2.23 -13.28
C VAL A 105 -1.69 -2.95 -12.75
N ALA A 106 -1.51 -4.24 -13.06
CA ALA A 106 -0.36 -5.02 -12.62
C ALA A 106 0.96 -4.42 -13.13
N ALA A 107 1.03 -4.11 -14.43
CA ALA A 107 2.22 -3.48 -15.02
C ALA A 107 2.50 -2.11 -14.41
N LEU A 108 1.47 -1.27 -14.20
CA LEU A 108 1.64 0.03 -13.55
C LEU A 108 2.16 -0.12 -12.12
N CYS A 109 1.54 -0.98 -11.32
CA CYS A 109 1.94 -1.20 -9.93
C CYS A 109 3.36 -1.76 -9.84
N GLY A 110 3.76 -2.61 -10.78
CA GLY A 110 5.14 -3.11 -10.91
C GLY A 110 6.14 -1.97 -11.14
N ASP A 111 5.90 -1.15 -12.17
CA ASP A 111 6.78 -0.02 -12.53
C ASP A 111 6.86 1.01 -11.38
N LEU A 112 5.73 1.33 -10.73
CA LEU A 112 5.71 2.27 -9.59
C LEU A 112 6.38 1.70 -8.34
N ALA A 113 6.17 0.41 -8.03
CA ALA A 113 6.82 -0.23 -6.88
C ALA A 113 8.34 -0.28 -7.07
N LEU A 114 8.83 -0.57 -8.28
CA LEU A 114 10.26 -0.54 -8.60
C LEU A 114 10.87 0.86 -8.43
N ALA A 115 10.12 1.90 -8.81
CA ALA A 115 10.54 3.29 -8.69
C ALA A 115 10.49 3.84 -7.25
N GLU A 116 9.65 3.26 -6.38
CA GLU A 116 9.48 3.72 -4.99
C GLU A 116 10.82 3.68 -4.23
N PRO A 117 11.24 4.80 -3.60
CA PRO A 117 12.49 4.85 -2.84
C PRO A 117 12.50 3.82 -1.71
N VAL A 118 13.59 3.04 -1.59
CA VAL A 118 13.72 2.00 -0.55
C VAL A 118 13.75 2.60 0.86
N GLY A 119 14.46 3.71 1.02
CA GLY A 119 14.56 4.45 2.28
C GLY A 119 13.32 5.29 2.61
N LYS A 120 13.52 6.24 3.52
CA LYS A 120 12.57 7.33 3.76
C LYS A 120 12.82 8.41 2.71
N PRO A 121 11.90 8.64 1.75
CA PRO A 121 12.09 9.66 0.73
C PRO A 121 11.96 11.08 1.31
N SER A 122 12.39 12.05 0.51
CA SER A 122 11.98 13.45 0.71
C SER A 122 10.46 13.57 0.52
N PRO A 123 9.74 14.44 1.27
CA PRO A 123 8.32 14.66 1.06
C PRO A 123 7.94 15.05 -0.38
N ASP A 124 8.86 15.70 -1.10
CA ASP A 124 8.67 16.21 -2.46
C ASP A 124 9.23 15.26 -3.54
N ASP A 125 9.68 14.06 -3.16
CA ASP A 125 10.23 13.10 -4.12
C ASP A 125 9.13 12.59 -5.07
N PRO A 126 9.21 12.91 -6.37
CA PRO A 126 8.19 12.50 -7.32
C PRO A 126 8.16 10.99 -7.54
N ALA A 127 9.14 10.22 -7.09
CA ALA A 127 9.14 8.75 -7.16
C ALA A 127 8.41 8.10 -5.97
N ALA A 128 8.16 8.84 -4.88
CA ALA A 128 7.48 8.35 -3.68
C ALA A 128 5.95 8.33 -3.87
N MET A 129 5.46 7.45 -4.75
CA MET A 129 4.05 7.33 -5.08
C MET A 129 3.19 7.04 -3.86
N THR A 130 3.66 6.19 -2.95
CA THR A 130 2.90 5.87 -1.73
C THR A 130 2.71 7.08 -0.82
N TRP A 131 3.52 8.14 -0.96
CA TRP A 131 3.40 9.38 -0.17
C TRP A 131 2.34 10.31 -0.76
N GLN A 132 2.03 10.16 -2.04
CA GLN A 132 1.03 10.96 -2.76
C GLN A 132 -0.39 10.39 -2.62
N VAL A 133 -0.55 9.23 -1.99
CA VAL A 133 -1.86 8.63 -1.73
C VAL A 133 -2.52 9.28 -0.50
N PRO A 134 -3.76 9.77 -0.57
CA PRO A 134 -4.47 10.32 0.59
C PRO A 134 -4.53 9.33 1.77
N GLY A 135 -4.33 9.78 3.01
CA GLY A 135 -4.41 8.92 4.20
C GLY A 135 -3.49 9.37 5.35
N PRO A 136 -3.02 8.45 6.20
CA PRO A 136 -2.23 8.77 7.40
C PRO A 136 -0.80 9.27 7.11
N GLY A 137 -0.35 9.20 5.86
CA GLY A 137 0.92 9.74 5.39
C GLY A 137 2.00 8.68 5.15
N GLY A 138 2.99 9.04 4.34
CA GLY A 138 4.05 8.14 3.88
C GLY A 138 4.95 7.58 4.99
N HIS A 139 5.12 8.30 6.12
CA HIS A 139 5.86 7.78 7.27
C HIS A 139 5.19 6.56 7.88
N VAL A 140 3.86 6.58 8.04
CA VAL A 140 3.10 5.45 8.58
C VAL A 140 3.26 4.24 7.66
N ARG A 141 3.13 4.43 6.34
CA ARG A 141 3.30 3.38 5.33
C ARG A 141 4.70 2.79 5.30
N HIS A 142 5.74 3.62 5.43
CA HIS A 142 7.11 3.15 5.53
C HIS A 142 7.30 2.19 6.73
N TYR A 143 6.78 2.55 7.90
CA TYR A 143 6.90 1.72 9.09
C TYR A 143 5.99 0.50 9.07
N LEU A 144 4.81 0.58 8.43
CA LEU A 144 3.94 -0.57 8.20
C LEU A 144 4.63 -1.62 7.31
N ALA A 145 5.24 -1.20 6.19
CA ALA A 145 5.99 -2.09 5.32
C ALA A 145 7.13 -2.79 6.08
N ARG A 146 7.91 -2.02 6.85
CA ARG A 146 8.99 -2.58 7.67
C ARG A 146 8.50 -3.61 8.68
N ARG A 147 7.41 -3.29 9.38
CA ARG A 147 6.84 -4.17 10.40
C ARG A 147 6.33 -5.48 9.78
N ALA A 148 5.61 -5.40 8.66
CA ALA A 148 5.13 -6.58 7.95
C ALA A 148 6.29 -7.49 7.51
N ILE A 149 7.39 -6.91 7.02
CA ILE A 149 8.61 -7.66 6.67
C ILE A 149 9.22 -8.34 7.89
N GLU A 150 9.40 -7.60 8.98
CA GLU A 150 10.01 -8.13 10.22
C GLU A 150 9.21 -9.29 10.82
N GLU A 151 7.87 -9.23 10.78
CA GLU A 151 7.01 -10.29 11.29
C GLU A 151 6.98 -11.52 10.38
N LEU A 152 6.82 -11.32 9.06
CA LEU A 152 6.82 -12.44 8.10
C LEU A 152 8.16 -13.18 8.02
N LEU A 153 9.27 -12.50 8.29
CA LEU A 153 10.58 -13.13 8.41
C LEU A 153 10.76 -13.88 9.74
N ARG A 154 10.14 -13.40 10.84
CA ARG A 154 10.23 -14.04 12.16
C ARG A 154 9.52 -15.40 12.18
N ASP A 155 8.40 -15.51 11.49
CA ASP A 155 7.56 -16.73 11.49
C ASP A 155 8.13 -17.86 10.61
N ARG A 156 9.30 -17.65 9.99
CA ARG A 156 9.95 -18.65 9.13
C ARG A 156 11.05 -19.39 9.88
N GLU A 157 11.00 -20.73 9.82
CA GLU A 157 12.01 -21.61 10.43
C GLU A 157 13.42 -21.38 9.87
N HIS A 158 13.52 -20.89 8.63
CA HIS A 158 14.76 -20.49 7.99
C HIS A 158 14.66 -19.04 7.48
N PRO A 159 15.64 -18.17 7.79
CA PRO A 159 15.65 -16.82 7.25
C PRO A 159 15.85 -16.91 5.73
N VAL A 160 14.79 -16.65 4.97
CA VAL A 160 14.92 -16.40 3.53
C VAL A 160 15.62 -15.06 3.39
N ALA A 161 16.82 -15.08 2.83
CA ALA A 161 17.59 -13.87 2.56
C ALA A 161 17.01 -13.17 1.33
N GLY A 162 15.92 -12.44 1.49
CA GLY A 162 15.44 -11.49 0.49
C GLY A 162 16.14 -10.13 0.63
N ASP A 163 16.41 -9.45 -0.49
CA ASP A 163 16.85 -8.05 -0.44
C ASP A 163 15.74 -7.22 0.25
N PRO A 164 16.02 -6.50 1.36
CA PRO A 164 15.05 -5.64 2.01
C PRO A 164 14.37 -4.64 1.06
N ALA A 165 15.05 -4.23 -0.01
CA ALA A 165 14.47 -3.43 -1.07
C ALA A 165 13.33 -4.15 -1.79
N ASP A 166 13.56 -5.39 -2.21
CA ASP A 166 12.57 -6.19 -2.95
C ASP A 166 11.37 -6.56 -2.08
N LEU A 167 11.60 -6.87 -0.80
CA LEU A 167 10.52 -7.11 0.15
C LEU A 167 9.63 -5.88 0.35
N LYS A 168 10.24 -4.69 0.44
CA LYS A 168 9.46 -3.43 0.50
C LYS A 168 8.68 -3.20 -0.78
N ARG A 169 9.28 -3.44 -1.94
CA ARG A 169 8.61 -3.30 -3.25
C ARG A 169 7.41 -4.22 -3.38
N ALA A 170 7.51 -5.46 -2.89
CA ALA A 170 6.39 -6.39 -2.86
C ALA A 170 5.21 -5.86 -2.02
N TRP A 171 5.49 -5.29 -0.84
CA TRP A 171 4.47 -4.65 -0.02
C TRP A 171 3.85 -3.43 -0.73
N VAL A 172 4.68 -2.56 -1.31
CA VAL A 172 4.24 -1.36 -2.05
C VAL A 172 3.36 -1.73 -3.24
N TYR A 173 3.73 -2.78 -3.98
CA TYR A 173 2.94 -3.29 -5.09
C TYR A 173 1.50 -3.57 -4.67
N GLY A 174 1.30 -4.35 -3.61
CA GLY A 174 -0.04 -4.69 -3.16
C GLY A 174 -0.85 -3.49 -2.65
N TYR A 175 -0.18 -2.56 -1.97
CA TYR A 175 -0.78 -1.29 -1.57
C TYR A 175 -1.28 -0.47 -2.77
N LEU A 176 -0.48 -0.40 -3.84
CA LEU A 176 -0.81 0.31 -5.07
C LEU A 176 -1.93 -0.39 -5.86
N VAL A 177 -1.98 -1.73 -5.86
CA VAL A 177 -3.09 -2.48 -6.49
C VAL A 177 -4.42 -2.04 -5.87
N ARG A 178 -4.53 -2.03 -4.53
CA ARG A 178 -5.76 -1.60 -3.87
C ARG A 178 -6.09 -0.13 -4.16
N THR A 179 -5.07 0.72 -4.19
CA THR A 179 -5.22 2.14 -4.54
C THR A 179 -5.78 2.30 -5.97
N CYS A 180 -5.39 1.42 -6.89
CA CYS A 180 -5.90 1.43 -8.27
C CYS A 180 -7.38 1.07 -8.33
N GLU A 181 -7.79 -0.02 -7.68
CA GLU A 181 -9.19 -0.46 -7.64
C GLU A 181 -10.13 0.64 -7.13
N GLU A 182 -9.73 1.34 -6.06
CA GLU A 182 -10.51 2.41 -5.45
C GLU A 182 -10.76 3.57 -6.43
N ALA A 183 -9.72 3.99 -7.14
CA ALA A 183 -9.81 5.10 -8.08
C ALA A 183 -10.58 4.73 -9.35
N LEU A 184 -10.48 3.49 -9.82
CA LEU A 184 -11.22 3.03 -11.00
C LEU A 184 -12.70 2.84 -10.69
N ALA A 185 -13.05 2.30 -9.51
CA ALA A 185 -14.44 2.16 -9.08
C ALA A 185 -15.15 3.52 -8.90
N ASP A 186 -14.43 4.55 -8.42
CA ASP A 186 -14.97 5.91 -8.30
C ASP A 186 -15.32 6.51 -9.68
N GLN A 187 -14.47 6.28 -10.70
CA GLN A 187 -14.79 6.71 -12.08
C GLN A 187 -16.04 6.03 -12.63
N SER A 188 -16.22 4.73 -12.38
CA SER A 188 -17.42 4.01 -12.80
C SER A 188 -18.70 4.56 -12.15
N THR A 189 -18.60 5.08 -10.93
CA THR A 189 -19.72 5.66 -10.18
C THR A 189 -20.06 7.08 -10.65
N GLN A 190 -19.06 7.83 -11.12
CA GLN A 190 -19.21 9.21 -11.59
C GLN A 190 -19.52 9.33 -13.09
N ALA A 191 -19.43 8.26 -13.87
CA ALA A 191 -19.82 8.25 -15.28
C ALA A 191 -21.33 8.53 -15.41
N PRO A 192 -21.76 9.55 -16.18
CA PRO A 192 -23.18 9.82 -16.38
C PRO A 192 -23.83 8.61 -17.07
N ALA A 193 -25.02 8.22 -16.59
CA ALA A 193 -25.85 7.24 -17.30
C ALA A 193 -26.08 7.75 -18.73
N ALA A 194 -25.54 7.01 -19.70
CA ALA A 194 -25.66 7.31 -21.13
C ALA A 194 -27.10 7.16 -21.60
#